data_AF-A0A1H1GL83-F1
#
_entry.id   AF-A0A1H1GL83-F1
#
_cell.length_a   1.000
_cell.length_b   1.000
_cell.length_c   1.000
_cell.angle_alpha   90.00
_cell.angle_beta   90.00
_cell.angle_gamma   90.00
#
_symmetry.space_group_name_H-M   'P 1'
#
loop_
_entity.id
_entity.type
_entity.pdbx_description
1 polymer ?
#
loop_
_entity_poly.entity_id
_entity_poly.type
_entity_poly.pdbx_seq_one_letter_code
_entity_poly.pdbx_strand_id
1 'polypeptide(L)' 'MPYLQLDVNDHYSVESKRLLAAKMSETYARMMSVDVRRISVGER' A
#
# COMPACT_ATOMS: atom_id res chain seq x y z
N MET A 1 10.26 7.09 -7.05
CA MET A 1 9.17 6.92 -6.07
C MET A 1 8.89 5.44 -5.96
N PRO A 2 8.94 4.84 -4.76
CA PRO A 2 8.52 3.44 -4.58
C PRO A 2 7.03 3.30 -4.87
N TYR A 3 6.68 2.43 -5.81
CA TYR A 3 5.30 2.13 -6.19
C TYR A 3 5.00 0.69 -5.76
N LEU A 4 3.93 0.51 -4.99
CA LEU A 4 3.49 -0.79 -4.50
C LEU A 4 2.10 -1.08 -5.07
N GLN A 5 2.00 -2.02 -6.00
CA GLN A 5 0.73 -2.47 -6.54
C GLN A 5 0.27 -3.69 -5.75
N LEU A 6 -0.94 -3.62 -5.19
CA LEU A 6 -1.54 -4.74 -4.46
C LEU A 6 -2.54 -5.43 -5.39
N ASP A 7 -2.25 -6.68 -5.74
CA ASP A 7 -3.19 -7.55 -6.42
C ASP A 7 -3.94 -8.37 -5.38
N VAL A 8 -5.27 -8.24 -5.34
CA VAL A 8 -6.12 -8.93 -4.38
C VAL A 8 -7.01 -9.92 -5.12
N ASN A 9 -7.00 -11.18 -4.68
CA ASN A 9 -7.71 -12.27 -5.35
C ASN A 9 -9.26 -12.15 -5.31
N ASP A 10 -9.80 -11.22 -4.52
CA ASP A 10 -11.24 -11.11 -4.27
C ASP A 10 -11.72 -9.65 -4.14
N HIS A 11 -13.03 -9.44 -4.20
CA HIS A 11 -13.66 -8.14 -4.05
C HIS A 11 -13.80 -7.76 -2.58
N TYR A 12 -12.75 -7.15 -2.04
CA TYR A 12 -12.78 -6.53 -0.72
C TYR A 12 -13.44 -5.14 -0.77
N SER A 13 -14.04 -4.72 0.35
CA SER A 13 -14.55 -3.36 0.48
C SER A 13 -13.43 -2.33 0.31
N VAL A 14 -13.77 -1.16 -0.24
CA VAL A 14 -12.80 -0.05 -0.45
C VAL A 14 -12.09 0.33 0.85
N GLU A 15 -12.80 0.25 1.98
CA GLU A 15 -12.22 0.51 3.31
C GLU A 15 -11.14 -0.51 3.68
N SER A 16 -11.38 -1.80 3.42
CA SER A 16 -10.40 -2.86 3.67
C SER A 16 -9.17 -2.72 2.78
N LYS A 17 -9.36 -2.35 1.51
CA LYS A 17 -8.26 -2.11 0.56
C LYS A 17 -7.43 -0.89 0.96
N ARG A 18 -8.05 0.20 1.41
CA ARG A 18 -7.35 1.36 1.98
C ARG A 18 -6.53 1.03 3.22
N LEU A 19 -7.10 0.24 4.14
CA LEU A 19 -6.39 -0.18 5.35
C LEU A 19 -5.15 -1.02 5.02
N LEU A 20 -5.28 -1.93 4.05
CA LEU A 20 -4.19 -2.76 3.55
C LEU A 20 -3.10 -1.90 2.90
N ALA A 21 -3.49 -0.99 2.00
CA ALA A 21 -2.57 -0.06 1.34
C ALA A 21 -1.76 0.77 2.34
N ALA A 22 -2.43 1.31 3.38
CA ALA A 22 -1.78 2.09 4.42
C ALA A 22 -0.75 1.26 5.22
N LYS A 23 -1.14 0.08 5.70
CA LYS A 23 -0.24 -0.81 6.46
C LYS A 23 0.96 -1.29 5.64
N MET A 24 0.74 -1.59 4.36
CA MET A 24 1.81 -2.02 3.46
C MET A 24 2.78 -0.88 3.15
N SER A 25 2.25 0.32 2.91
CA SER A 25 3.07 1.52 2.72
C SER A 25 3.91 1.82 3.95
N GLU A 26 3.32 1.77 5.14
CA GLU A 26 4.03 2.01 6.40
C GLU A 26 5.12 0.96 6.65
N THR A 27 4.83 -0.31 6.39
CA THR A 27 5.79 -1.41 6.58
C THR A 27 6.96 -1.29 5.60
N TYR A 28 6.68 -0.97 4.35
CA TYR A 28 7.69 -0.77 3.32
C TYR A 28 8.56 0.47 3.60
N ALA A 29 7.94 1.56 4.03
CA ALA A 29 8.62 2.78 4.47
C ALA A 29 9.61 2.51 5.62
N ARG A 30 9.18 1.73 6.63
CA ARG A 30 10.04 1.31 7.75
C ARG A 30 11.22 0.44 7.29
N MET A 31 10.97 -0.54 6.43
CA MET A 31 12.03 -1.45 5.95
C MET A 31 13.08 -0.74 5.09
N MET A 32 12.67 0.25 4.29
CA MET A 32 13.58 0.97 3.39
C MET A 32 14.10 2.30 3.97
N SER A 33 13.71 2.69 5.19
CA SER A 33 14.00 4.03 5.77
C SER A 33 13.62 5.19 4.84
N VAL A 34 12.58 5.02 4.03
CA VAL A 34 12.05 6.06 3.13
C VAL A 34 10.74 6.60 3.67
N ASP A 35 10.51 7.90 3.47
CA ASP A 35 9.27 8.57 3.89
C ASP A 35 8.04 7.95 3.22
N VAL A 36 7.06 7.53 4.04
CA VAL A 36 5.80 6.90 3.60
C VAL A 36 5.01 7.78 2.63
N ARG A 37 5.17 9.12 2.70
CA ARG A 37 4.53 10.08 1.79
C ARG A 37 4.96 9.92 0.32
N ARG A 38 6.00 9.15 0.05
CA ARG A 38 6.52 8.89 -1.30
C ARG A 38 6.04 7.56 -1.89
N ILE A 39 5.24 6.79 -1.16
CA ILE A 39 4.69 5.51 -1.62
C ILE A 39 3.29 5.77 -2.19
N SER A 40 3.09 5.40 -3.45
CA SER A 40 1.77 5.40 -4.08
C SER A 40 1.31 3.96 -4.24
N VAL A 41 0.09 3.68 -3.75
CA VAL A 41 -0.55 2.36 -3.87
C VAL A 41 -1.69 2.49 -4.88
N GLY A 42 -1.64 1.65 -5.91
CA GLY A 42 -2.70 1.49 -6.90
C GLY A 42 -3.29 0.10 -6.82
N GLU A 43 -4.56 0.00 -7.17
CA GLU A 43 -5.37 -1.21 -7.18
C GLU A 43 -6.09 -1.27 -8.54
N ARG A 44 -6.19 -2.48 -9.12
CA ARG A 44 -6.87 -2.74 -10.40
C ARG A 44 -8.23 -3.39 -10.17
#